data_AF-A0A0Q8B588-F1
#
_entry.id   AF-A0A0Q8B588-F1
#
_cell.length_a   1.000
_cell.length_b   1.000
_cell.length_c   1.000
_cell.angle_alpha   90.00
_cell.angle_beta   90.00
_cell.angle_gamma   90.00
#
_symmetry.space_group_name_H-M   'P 1'
#
loop_
_entity.id
_entity.type
_entity.pdbx_description
1 polymer ?
#
loop_
_entity_poly.entity_id
_entity_poly.type
_entity_poly.pdbx_seq_one_letter_code
_entity_poly.pdbx_strand_id
1 'polypeptide(L)'
;MGHVRLGNPPTTRKWREVVDLLNQGDVSVSDLAEAVEQAADRSLAEAVDDPAFVEALWLFLKVPQAASSEDFAAALGKLGLQVPESPTVTDVLAAFDGAIEKARGQNKRSLTDFSLIAKGAAIAALQGLVNDRLPTLWKSTREDERTTLATFASPERFGELAQRFFTNLVGFHAELSRFFHREVSHL
;
A
#
# COMPACT_ATOMS: atom_id res chain seq x y z
N MET A 1 -14.12 23.64 5.84
CA MET A 1 -15.04 22.49 5.91
C MET A 1 -15.52 22.17 4.50
N GLY A 2 -14.75 21.37 3.76
CA GLY A 2 -15.16 20.81 2.48
C GLY A 2 -15.33 19.33 2.67
N HIS A 3 -16.58 18.86 2.72
CA HIS A 3 -16.87 17.44 2.85
C HIS A 3 -16.56 16.79 1.50
N VAL A 4 -15.33 16.31 1.33
CA VAL A 4 -15.06 15.28 0.34
C VAL A 4 -15.91 14.10 0.79
N ARG A 5 -17.02 13.88 0.08
CA ARG A 5 -17.75 12.63 0.16
C ARG A 5 -16.87 11.58 -0.51
N LEU A 6 -15.85 11.14 0.21
CA LEU A 6 -15.22 9.86 -0.08
C LEU A 6 -16.37 8.86 -0.02
N GLY A 7 -16.67 8.25 -1.17
CA GLY A 7 -17.70 7.23 -1.27
C GLY A 7 -17.50 6.15 -0.23
N ASN A 8 -18.53 5.30 -0.05
CA ASN A 8 -18.46 4.17 0.88
C ASN A 8 -17.11 3.44 0.75
N PRO A 9 -16.54 2.99 1.88
CA PRO A 9 -15.27 2.28 1.92
C PRO A 9 -15.21 1.16 0.86
N PRO A 10 -14.02 0.78 0.36
CA PRO A 10 -13.85 -0.39 -0.48
C PRO A 10 -14.01 -1.67 0.36
N THR A 11 -15.24 -1.94 0.81
CA THR A 11 -15.75 -3.25 1.28
C THR A 11 -16.54 -3.95 0.17
N THR A 12 -16.31 -3.54 -1.08
CA THR A 12 -16.97 -4.12 -2.24
C THR A 12 -16.53 -5.57 -2.40
N ARG A 13 -17.41 -6.39 -3.00
CA ARG A 13 -17.11 -7.81 -3.26
C ARG A 13 -15.76 -8.01 -3.95
N LYS A 14 -15.40 -7.10 -4.85
CA LYS A 14 -14.16 -7.14 -5.63
C LYS A 14 -12.90 -6.98 -4.77
N TRP A 15 -12.93 -6.11 -3.76
CA TRP A 15 -11.80 -5.98 -2.82
C TRP A 15 -11.62 -7.21 -1.93
N ARG A 16 -12.71 -7.91 -1.61
CA ARG A 16 -12.63 -9.22 -0.94
C ARG A 16 -12.01 -10.28 -1.84
N GLU A 17 -12.34 -10.29 -3.13
CA GLU A 17 -11.72 -11.21 -4.10
C GLU A 17 -10.19 -11.01 -4.19
N VAL A 18 -9.71 -9.76 -4.15
CA VAL A 18 -8.26 -9.46 -4.09
C VAL A 18 -7.62 -10.04 -2.81
N VAL A 19 -8.26 -9.89 -1.65
CA VAL A 19 -7.78 -10.45 -0.37
C VAL A 19 -7.77 -11.97 -0.39
N ASP A 20 -8.83 -12.59 -0.90
CA ASP A 20 -8.99 -14.04 -0.99
C ASP A 20 -7.94 -14.66 -1.91
N LEU A 21 -7.58 -13.99 -3.01
CA LEU A 21 -6.45 -14.39 -3.85
C LEU A 21 -5.17 -14.44 -3.02
N LEU A 22 -4.86 -13.38 -2.27
CA LEU A 22 -3.61 -13.29 -1.52
C LEU A 22 -3.48 -14.29 -0.38
N ASN A 23 -4.61 -14.68 0.21
CA ASN A 23 -4.67 -15.72 1.23
C ASN A 23 -4.34 -17.12 0.69
N GLN A 24 -4.41 -17.33 -0.63
CA GLN A 24 -4.01 -18.60 -1.26
C GLN A 24 -2.48 -18.79 -1.28
N GLY A 25 -1.71 -17.76 -0.93
CA GLY A 25 -0.27 -17.84 -0.68
C GLY A 25 0.60 -17.69 -1.93
N ASP A 26 0.14 -18.14 -3.10
CA ASP A 26 0.93 -18.20 -4.35
C ASP A 26 0.28 -17.38 -5.48
N VAL A 27 0.21 -16.06 -5.29
CA VAL A 27 -0.39 -15.13 -6.27
C VAL A 27 0.69 -14.50 -7.12
N SER A 28 0.56 -14.63 -8.45
CA SER A 28 1.45 -13.95 -9.38
C SER A 28 1.15 -12.44 -9.44
N VAL A 29 2.15 -11.64 -9.81
CA VAL A 29 2.01 -10.19 -10.03
C VAL A 29 0.90 -9.91 -11.07
N SER A 30 0.77 -10.77 -12.09
CA SER A 30 -0.24 -10.64 -13.14
C SER A 30 -1.66 -10.85 -12.61
N ASP A 31 -1.88 -11.91 -11.82
CA ASP A 31 -3.21 -12.21 -11.29
C ASP A 31 -3.66 -11.14 -10.29
N LEU A 32 -2.72 -10.61 -9.51
CA LEU A 32 -3.00 -9.47 -8.64
C LEU A 32 -3.34 -8.22 -9.46
N ALA A 33 -2.59 -7.91 -10.52
CA ALA A 33 -2.86 -6.76 -11.37
C ALA A 33 -4.27 -6.83 -11.96
N GLU A 34 -4.67 -7.99 -12.48
CA GLU A 34 -6.01 -8.20 -13.06
C GLU A 34 -7.11 -8.05 -12.00
N ALA A 35 -6.95 -8.66 -10.83
CA ALA A 35 -7.93 -8.55 -9.76
C ALA A 35 -8.07 -7.11 -9.24
N VAL A 36 -6.96 -6.37 -9.20
CA VAL A 36 -6.93 -4.95 -8.83
C VAL A 36 -7.57 -4.10 -9.91
N GLU A 37 -7.31 -4.34 -11.19
CA GLU A 37 -7.94 -3.64 -12.30
C GLU A 37 -9.47 -3.79 -12.22
N GLN A 38 -9.94 -5.01 -11.99
CA GLN A 38 -11.36 -5.29 -11.83
C GLN A 38 -11.95 -4.59 -10.60
N ALA A 39 -11.20 -4.52 -9.50
CA ALA A 39 -11.61 -3.89 -8.25
C ALA A 39 -11.54 -2.36 -8.26
N ALA A 40 -10.69 -1.79 -9.11
CA ALA A 40 -10.43 -0.37 -9.18
C ALA A 40 -11.40 0.36 -10.13
N ASP A 41 -11.53 1.68 -9.94
CA ASP A 41 -12.31 2.53 -10.84
C ASP A 41 -11.53 2.79 -12.14
N ARG A 42 -12.19 3.30 -13.19
CA ARG A 42 -11.62 3.50 -14.53
C ARG A 42 -10.36 4.37 -14.53
N SER A 43 -10.21 5.30 -13.58
CA SER A 43 -9.01 6.13 -13.43
C SER A 43 -7.79 5.38 -12.86
N LEU A 44 -7.98 4.18 -12.32
CA LEU A 44 -6.91 3.29 -11.84
C LEU A 44 -6.59 2.18 -12.85
N ALA A 45 -7.39 2.01 -13.90
CA ALA A 45 -7.14 0.99 -14.92
C ALA A 45 -5.82 1.23 -15.67
N GLU A 46 -5.41 2.49 -15.84
CA GLU A 46 -4.10 2.82 -16.45
C GLU A 46 -2.93 2.56 -15.48
N ALA A 47 -3.20 2.45 -14.18
CA ALA A 47 -2.17 2.24 -13.16
C ALA A 47 -1.71 0.79 -13.06
N VAL A 48 -2.57 -0.17 -13.41
CA VAL A 48 -2.23 -1.60 -13.34
C VAL A 48 -1.20 -2.03 -14.39
N ASP A 49 -1.00 -1.22 -15.43
CA ASP A 49 0.07 -1.40 -16.41
C ASP A 49 1.46 -0.96 -15.89
N ASP A 50 1.53 -0.30 -14.72
CA ASP A 50 2.78 0.10 -14.07
C ASP A 50 3.24 -1.00 -13.09
N PRO A 51 4.35 -1.72 -13.37
CA PRO A 51 4.82 -2.80 -12.49
C PRO A 51 5.17 -2.33 -11.08
N ALA A 52 5.58 -1.07 -10.90
CA ALA A 52 5.90 -0.53 -9.58
C ALA A 52 4.62 -0.23 -8.78
N PHE A 53 3.52 0.10 -9.45
CA PHE A 53 2.20 0.20 -8.81
C PHE A 53 1.72 -1.17 -8.32
N VAL A 54 1.83 -2.20 -9.16
CA VAL A 54 1.42 -3.56 -8.78
C VAL A 54 2.28 -4.11 -7.65
N GLU A 55 3.60 -3.88 -7.70
CA GLU A 55 4.52 -4.25 -6.61
C GLU A 55 4.17 -3.53 -5.29
N ALA A 56 3.90 -2.22 -5.34
CA ALA A 56 3.52 -1.46 -4.16
C ALA A 56 2.25 -2.03 -3.52
N LEU A 57 1.26 -2.39 -4.35
CA LEU A 57 0.01 -2.97 -3.88
C LEU A 57 0.21 -4.39 -3.35
N TRP A 58 1.02 -5.21 -4.01
CA TRP A 58 1.37 -6.56 -3.54
C TRP A 58 2.04 -6.53 -2.17
N LEU A 59 3.05 -5.69 -1.99
CA LEU A 59 3.75 -5.53 -0.71
C LEU A 59 2.81 -4.99 0.36
N PHE A 60 1.96 -4.03 0.00
CA PHE A 60 0.98 -3.43 0.92
C PHE A 60 0.01 -4.49 1.48
N LEU A 61 -0.28 -5.50 0.68
CA LEU A 61 -1.13 -6.63 1.03
C LEU A 61 -0.39 -7.72 1.84
N LYS A 62 0.86 -8.00 1.49
CA LYS A 62 1.64 -9.11 2.08
C LYS A 62 2.37 -8.74 3.37
N VAL A 63 2.73 -7.48 3.58
CA VAL A 63 3.44 -7.04 4.80
C VAL A 63 2.64 -7.34 6.09
N PRO A 64 1.33 -7.03 6.18
CA PRO A 64 0.53 -7.44 7.34
C PRO A 64 0.49 -8.95 7.57
N GLN A 65 0.44 -9.75 6.50
CA GLN A 65 0.45 -11.21 6.60
C GLN A 65 1.81 -11.71 7.13
N ALA A 66 2.91 -11.15 6.62
CA ALA A 66 4.26 -11.44 7.11
C ALA A 66 4.42 -11.07 8.60
N ALA A 67 3.80 -9.98 9.05
CA ALA A 67 3.81 -9.59 10.46
C ALA A 67 3.14 -10.59 11.39
N SER A 68 2.25 -11.44 10.87
CA SER A 68 1.61 -12.53 11.63
C SER A 68 2.51 -13.77 11.81
N SER A 69 3.63 -13.85 11.09
CA SER A 69 4.62 -14.94 11.22
C SER A 69 5.34 -14.88 12.57
N GLU A 70 5.76 -16.04 13.10
CA GLU A 70 6.66 -16.11 14.27
C GLU A 70 8.03 -15.48 13.96
N ASP A 71 8.55 -15.73 12.76
CA ASP A 71 9.76 -15.08 12.24
C ASP A 71 9.35 -14.01 11.22
N PHE A 72 9.20 -12.78 11.72
CA PHE A 72 8.77 -11.64 10.91
C PHE A 72 9.84 -11.18 9.92
N ALA A 73 11.10 -11.13 10.33
CA ALA A 73 12.19 -10.69 9.47
C ALA A 73 12.40 -11.66 8.30
N ALA A 74 12.37 -12.97 8.55
CA ALA A 74 12.46 -13.96 7.47
C ALA A 74 11.22 -13.93 6.56
N ALA A 75 10.03 -13.70 7.11
CA ALA A 75 8.81 -13.56 6.32
C ALA A 75 8.88 -12.33 5.38
N LEU A 76 9.36 -11.18 5.86
CA LEU A 76 9.62 -10.01 5.04
C LEU A 76 10.72 -10.28 3.99
N GLY A 77 11.76 -11.01 4.35
CA GLY A 77 12.82 -11.42 3.42
C GLY A 77 12.30 -12.25 2.23
N LYS A 78 11.30 -13.11 2.45
CA LYS A 78 10.62 -13.86 1.38
C LYS A 78 9.85 -12.94 0.42
N LEU A 79 9.43 -11.77 0.88
CA LEU A 79 8.83 -10.72 0.05
C LEU A 79 9.86 -9.85 -0.68
N GLY A 80 11.16 -10.15 -0.54
CA GLY A 80 12.23 -9.34 -1.10
C GLY A 80 12.54 -8.07 -0.30
N LEU A 81 11.96 -7.91 0.90
CA LEU A 81 12.19 -6.79 1.79
C LEU A 81 13.42 -7.05 2.67
N GLN A 82 14.44 -6.21 2.53
CA GLN A 82 15.65 -6.29 3.35
C GLN A 82 15.47 -5.48 4.62
N VAL A 83 15.38 -6.17 5.76
CA VAL A 83 15.17 -5.58 7.08
C VAL A 83 16.11 -6.19 8.11
N PRO A 84 16.41 -5.50 9.23
CA PRO A 84 17.16 -6.09 10.34
C PRO A 84 16.36 -7.23 11.01
N GLU A 85 17.04 -8.05 11.82
CA GLU A 85 16.48 -9.24 12.50
C GLU A 85 15.28 -8.93 13.39
N SER A 86 15.23 -7.73 13.98
CA SER A 86 14.10 -7.23 14.76
C SER A 86 13.65 -5.88 14.18
N PRO A 87 12.84 -5.88 13.12
CA PRO A 87 12.50 -4.66 12.39
C PRO A 87 11.48 -3.81 13.12
N THR A 88 11.64 -2.50 13.03
CA THR A 88 10.62 -1.49 13.39
C THR A 88 9.71 -1.21 12.21
N VAL A 89 8.58 -0.55 12.43
CA VAL A 89 7.72 -0.07 11.33
C VAL A 89 8.49 0.82 10.36
N THR A 90 9.40 1.65 10.86
CA THR A 90 10.25 2.51 10.02
C THR A 90 11.16 1.68 9.12
N ASP A 91 11.76 0.60 9.63
CA ASP A 91 12.60 -0.30 8.83
C ASP A 91 11.78 -0.98 7.73
N VAL A 92 10.55 -1.40 8.05
CA VAL A 92 9.63 -2.00 7.07
C VAL A 92 9.25 -1.01 5.98
N LEU A 93 8.95 0.25 6.35
CA LEU A 93 8.62 1.30 5.38
C LEU A 93 9.80 1.66 4.48
N ALA A 94 11.02 1.70 5.03
CA ALA A 94 12.23 1.93 4.24
C ALA A 94 12.50 0.77 3.27
N ALA A 95 12.30 -0.48 3.71
CA ALA A 95 12.42 -1.64 2.83
C ALA A 95 11.35 -1.66 1.73
N PHE A 96 10.12 -1.30 2.07
CA PHE A 96 9.00 -1.15 1.14
C PHE A 96 9.31 -0.10 0.06
N ASP A 97 9.83 1.07 0.48
CA ASP A 97 10.27 2.15 -0.41
C ASP A 97 11.34 1.67 -1.41
N GLY A 98 12.33 0.93 -0.92
CA GLY A 98 13.42 0.36 -1.71
C GLY A 98 12.97 -0.72 -2.69
N ALA A 99 11.99 -1.56 -2.32
CA ALA A 99 11.46 -2.60 -3.19
C ALA A 99 10.70 -2.01 -4.38
N ILE A 100 9.87 -0.98 -4.15
CA ILE A 100 9.19 -0.25 -5.23
C ILE A 100 10.21 0.41 -6.17
N GLU A 101 11.24 1.05 -5.61
CA GLU A 101 12.29 1.69 -6.40
C GLU A 101 13.08 0.67 -7.24
N LYS A 102 13.29 -0.53 -6.72
CA LYS A 102 13.91 -1.64 -7.47
C LYS A 102 13.01 -2.10 -8.63
N ALA A 103 11.72 -2.33 -8.39
CA ALA A 103 10.76 -2.71 -9.44
C ALA A 103 10.68 -1.63 -10.54
N ARG A 104 10.77 -0.37 -10.13
CA ARG A 104 10.84 0.81 -11.00
C ARG A 104 12.11 0.83 -11.86
N GLY A 105 13.27 0.58 -11.25
CA GLY A 105 14.57 0.54 -11.94
C GLY A 105 14.68 -0.60 -12.97
N GLN A 106 13.99 -1.71 -12.73
CA GLN A 106 13.93 -2.85 -13.65
C GLN A 106 13.02 -2.59 -14.86
N ASN A 107 12.04 -1.69 -14.73
CA ASN A 107 11.03 -1.40 -15.76
C ASN A 107 10.99 0.09 -16.16
N LYS A 108 12.13 0.62 -16.63
CA LYS A 108 12.27 2.04 -17.03
C LYS A 108 11.28 2.53 -18.10
N ARG A 109 10.62 1.63 -18.83
CA ARG A 109 9.72 1.93 -19.94
C ARG A 109 8.26 2.20 -19.52
N SER A 110 7.89 1.83 -18.29
CA SER A 110 6.53 1.95 -17.74
C SER A 110 6.46 2.87 -16.52
N LEU A 111 7.37 3.82 -16.45
CA LEU A 111 7.46 4.80 -15.37
C LEU A 111 6.34 5.83 -15.49
N THR A 112 5.30 5.68 -14.67
CA THR A 112 4.22 6.67 -14.58
C THR A 112 4.33 7.48 -13.29
N ASP A 113 3.81 8.71 -13.29
CA ASP A 113 3.66 9.49 -12.04
C ASP A 113 2.73 8.76 -11.05
N PHE A 114 1.92 7.82 -11.54
CA PHE A 114 0.99 7.04 -10.74
C PHE A 114 1.68 6.10 -9.76
N SER A 115 2.80 5.46 -10.13
CA SER A 115 3.55 4.62 -9.18
C SER A 115 4.17 5.44 -8.05
N LEU A 116 4.60 6.68 -8.31
CA LEU A 116 5.10 7.59 -7.28
C LEU A 116 3.97 8.02 -6.33
N ILE A 117 2.80 8.36 -6.87
CA ILE A 117 1.62 8.71 -6.08
C ILE A 117 1.14 7.52 -5.23
N ALA A 118 1.12 6.32 -5.80
CA ALA A 118 0.74 5.10 -5.10
C ALA A 118 1.73 4.72 -3.99
N LYS A 119 3.02 4.81 -4.27
CA LYS A 119 4.06 4.65 -3.24
C LYS A 119 3.84 5.58 -2.06
N GLY A 120 3.64 6.88 -2.33
CA GLY A 120 3.34 7.86 -1.29
C GLY A 120 2.06 7.54 -0.53
N ALA A 121 0.99 7.17 -1.25
CA ALA A 121 -0.31 6.84 -0.67
C ALA A 121 -0.23 5.60 0.25
N ALA A 122 0.52 4.58 -0.14
CA ALA A 122 0.73 3.36 0.63
C ALA A 122 1.51 3.62 1.92
N ILE A 123 2.63 4.35 1.83
CA ILE A 123 3.42 4.76 2.99
C ILE A 123 2.57 5.58 3.97
N ALA A 124 1.83 6.58 3.47
CA ALA A 124 0.97 7.42 4.29
C ALA A 124 -0.18 6.64 4.95
N ALA A 125 -0.74 5.65 4.25
CA ALA A 125 -1.80 4.80 4.80
C ALA A 125 -1.27 3.88 5.93
N LEU A 126 -0.14 3.21 5.70
CA LEU A 126 0.50 2.35 6.68
C LEU A 126 0.94 3.13 7.92
N GLN A 127 1.65 4.25 7.72
CA GLN A 127 2.08 5.12 8.83
C GLN A 127 0.90 5.65 9.63
N GLY A 128 -0.14 6.16 8.95
CA GLY A 128 -1.32 6.70 9.62
C GLY A 128 -2.02 5.66 10.50
N LEU A 129 -2.18 4.44 10.01
CA LEU A 129 -2.86 3.38 10.75
C LEU A 129 -2.04 2.78 11.89
N VAL A 130 -0.72 2.69 11.72
CA VAL A 130 0.17 2.32 12.83
C VAL A 130 0.10 3.39 13.92
N ASN A 131 0.25 4.67 13.56
CA ASN A 131 0.24 5.78 14.53
C ASN A 131 -1.09 5.90 15.29
N ASP A 132 -2.22 5.67 14.63
CA ASP A 132 -3.54 5.74 15.26
C ASP A 132 -3.78 4.62 16.29
N ARG A 133 -2.99 3.54 16.24
CA ARG A 133 -3.20 2.32 17.04
C ARG A 133 -2.08 1.98 18.00
N LEU A 134 -0.89 2.58 17.84
CA LEU A 134 0.16 2.44 18.84
C LEU A 134 -0.26 3.13 20.14
N PRO A 135 0.08 2.54 21.30
CA PRO A 135 -0.20 3.17 22.59
C PRO A 135 0.44 4.56 22.65
N THR A 136 -0.37 5.61 22.80
CA THR A 136 0.12 7.00 22.80
C THR A 136 0.79 7.42 24.11
N LEU A 137 0.69 6.59 25.16
CA LEU A 137 1.14 6.92 26.51
C LEU A 137 2.54 6.36 26.83
N TRP A 138 3.07 5.41 26.05
CA TRP A 138 4.39 4.81 26.26
C TRP A 138 5.12 4.63 24.93
N LYS A 139 6.45 4.52 24.96
CA LYS A 139 7.22 4.21 23.76
C LYS A 139 6.81 2.80 23.28
N SER A 140 6.34 2.71 22.04
CA SER A 140 6.00 1.43 21.42
C SER A 140 7.18 0.48 21.45
N THR A 141 6.94 -0.78 21.81
CA THR A 141 7.93 -1.83 21.61
C THR A 141 7.87 -2.34 20.18
N ARG A 142 8.94 -3.00 19.71
CA ARG A 142 8.96 -3.63 18.39
C ARG A 142 7.87 -4.70 18.23
N GLU A 143 7.51 -5.35 19.34
CA GLU A 143 6.44 -6.35 19.35
C GLU A 143 5.05 -5.70 19.27
N ASP A 144 4.85 -4.52 19.88
CA ASP A 144 3.61 -3.75 19.72
C ASP A 144 3.43 -3.30 18.26
N GLU A 145 4.52 -2.84 17.64
CA GLU A 145 4.56 -2.44 16.23
C GLU A 145 4.26 -3.62 15.29
N ARG A 146 4.92 -4.77 15.49
CA ARG A 146 4.66 -6.01 14.73
C ARG A 146 3.22 -6.47 14.90
N THR A 147 2.74 -6.56 16.14
CA THR A 147 1.38 -7.03 16.43
C THR A 147 0.34 -6.08 15.82
N THR A 148 0.59 -4.77 15.86
CA THR A 148 -0.27 -3.78 15.20
C THR A 148 -0.32 -4.01 13.69
N LEU A 149 0.84 -4.19 13.04
CA LEU A 149 0.94 -4.52 11.62
C LEU A 149 0.21 -5.83 11.28
N ALA A 150 0.39 -6.88 12.09
CA ALA A 150 -0.25 -8.18 11.90
C ALA A 150 -1.76 -8.09 11.88
N THR A 151 -2.32 -7.15 12.65
CA THR A 151 -3.78 -7.02 12.69
C THR A 151 -4.40 -6.56 11.38
N PHE A 152 -3.65 -5.87 10.50
CA PHE A 152 -4.17 -5.48 9.18
C PHE A 152 -4.30 -6.66 8.19
N ALA A 153 -3.89 -7.87 8.58
CA ALA A 153 -4.13 -9.08 7.80
C ALA A 153 -5.60 -9.54 7.85
N SER A 154 -6.40 -9.09 8.83
CA SER A 154 -7.82 -9.45 8.89
C SER A 154 -8.61 -8.75 7.78
N PRO A 155 -9.63 -9.38 7.16
CA PRO A 155 -10.41 -8.77 6.08
C PRO A 155 -11.03 -7.41 6.44
N GLU A 156 -11.50 -7.26 7.69
CA GLU A 156 -12.11 -6.02 8.18
C GLU A 156 -11.08 -4.89 8.28
N ARG A 157 -9.94 -5.17 8.92
CA ARG A 157 -8.86 -4.19 9.13
C ARG A 157 -8.11 -3.89 7.83
N PHE A 158 -8.05 -4.86 6.94
CA PHE A 158 -7.58 -4.67 5.57
C PHE A 158 -8.48 -3.68 4.81
N GLY A 159 -9.81 -3.77 4.96
CA GLY A 159 -10.74 -2.83 4.34
C GLY A 159 -10.48 -1.37 4.75
N GLU A 160 -10.16 -1.13 6.02
CA GLU A 160 -9.76 0.21 6.51
C GLU A 160 -8.43 0.69 5.91
N LEU A 161 -7.45 -0.21 5.85
CA LEU A 161 -6.13 0.06 5.26
C LEU A 161 -6.24 0.38 3.77
N ALA A 162 -6.99 -0.42 3.01
CA ALA A 162 -7.30 -0.18 1.60
C ALA A 162 -8.05 1.14 1.40
N GLN A 163 -9.06 1.43 2.21
CA GLN A 163 -9.79 2.70 2.13
C GLN A 163 -8.85 3.90 2.26
N ARG A 164 -7.95 3.86 3.24
CA ARG A 164 -7.03 4.96 3.51
C ARG A 164 -6.01 5.11 2.38
N PHE A 165 -5.52 4.00 1.84
CA PHE A 165 -4.68 4.00 0.64
C PHE A 165 -5.38 4.68 -0.55
N PHE A 166 -6.58 4.24 -0.93
CA PHE A 166 -7.29 4.83 -2.08
C PHE A 166 -7.67 6.30 -1.85
N THR A 167 -8.00 6.66 -0.61
CA THR A 167 -8.25 8.05 -0.23
C THR A 167 -7.01 8.91 -0.46
N ASN A 168 -5.85 8.46 0.02
CA ASN A 168 -4.58 9.16 -0.17
C ASN A 168 -4.20 9.22 -1.65
N LEU A 169 -4.37 8.12 -2.38
CA LEU A 169 -4.07 8.01 -3.81
C LEU A 169 -4.84 9.04 -4.64
N VAL A 170 -6.17 9.10 -4.45
CA VAL A 170 -7.03 10.08 -5.13
C VAL A 170 -6.72 11.50 -4.69
N GLY A 171 -6.42 11.70 -3.40
CA GLY A 171 -6.03 12.99 -2.84
C GLY A 171 -4.76 13.55 -3.49
N PHE A 172 -3.69 12.76 -3.50
CA PHE A 172 -2.40 13.13 -4.08
C PHE A 172 -2.48 13.33 -5.59
N HIS A 173 -3.21 12.48 -6.31
CA HIS A 173 -3.46 12.67 -7.74
C HIS A 173 -4.17 14.01 -8.01
N ALA A 174 -5.23 14.33 -7.25
CA ALA A 174 -5.97 15.58 -7.43
C ALA A 174 -5.13 16.81 -7.08
N GLU A 175 -4.26 16.73 -6.08
CA GLU A 175 -3.31 17.79 -5.74
C GLU A 175 -2.30 18.04 -6.87
N LEU A 176 -1.75 16.98 -7.43
CA LEU A 176 -0.83 17.03 -8.56
C LEU A 176 -1.51 17.64 -9.80
N SER A 177 -2.73 17.20 -10.14
CA SER A 177 -3.50 17.79 -11.25
C SER A 177 -3.80 19.28 -11.03
N ARG A 178 -4.13 19.69 -9.81
CA ARG A 178 -4.36 21.12 -9.47
C ARG A 178 -3.08 21.94 -9.59
N PHE A 179 -1.95 21.40 -9.13
CA PHE A 179 -0.65 22.04 -9.26
C PHE A 179 -0.31 22.27 -10.73
N PHE A 180 -0.40 21.24 -11.57
CA PHE A 180 -0.16 21.36 -13.01
C PHE A 180 -1.10 22.36 -13.68
N HIS A 181 -2.40 22.33 -13.36
CA HIS A 181 -3.34 23.29 -13.91
C HIS A 181 -3.01 24.74 -13.52
N ARG A 182 -2.51 24.97 -12.30
CA ARG A 182 -2.08 26.29 -11.82
C ARG A 182 -0.82 26.77 -12.53
N GLU A 183 0.22 25.93 -12.60
CA GLU A 183 1.51 26.32 -13.20
C GLU A 183 1.41 26.51 -14.73
N VAL A 184 0.59 25.70 -15.42
CA VAL A 184 0.37 25.81 -16.87
C VAL A 184 -0.54 27.00 -17.23
N SER A 185 -1.43 27.44 -16.34
CA SER A 185 -2.25 28.65 -16.57
C SER A 185 -1.51 29.98 -16.36
N HIS A 186 -0.26 29.93 -15.90
CA HIS A 186 0.63 31.09 -15.73
C HIS A 186 1.74 31.17 -16.81
N LEU A 187 1.69 30.30 -17.82
CA LEU A 187 2.50 30.35 -19.05
C LEU A 187 1.65 30.80 -20.23
#